data_AF-A0A258C7P0-F1
#
_entry.id   AF-A0A258C7P0-F1
#
_cell.length_a   1.000
_cell.length_b   1.000
_cell.length_c   1.000
_cell.angle_alpha   90.00
_cell.angle_beta   90.00
_cell.angle_gamma   90.00
#
_symmetry.space_group_name_H-M   'P 1'
#
loop_
_entity.id
_entity.type
_entity.pdbx_description
1 polymer ?
#
loop_
_entity_poly.entity_id
_entity_poly.type
_entity_poly.pdbx_seq_one_letter_code
_entity_poly.pdbx_strand_id
1 'polypeptide(L)' 'MSNYFNTLNLRQQLRQLGQCRFMDKAEFANGCSFIKDWNIVIVGCGAQGLNQGLNMRDSGLNISYALRDEAI' A
#
# COMPACT_ATOMS: atom_id res chain seq x y z
N MET A 1 13.17 -10.58 17.30
CA MET A 1 12.48 -10.46 16.01
C MET A 1 13.04 -11.53 15.08
N SER A 2 12.27 -12.59 14.78
CA SER A 2 12.72 -13.67 13.90
C SER A 2 12.38 -13.36 12.43
N ASN A 3 13.16 -13.89 11.50
CA ASN A 3 12.89 -13.74 10.07
C ASN A 3 11.56 -14.43 9.73
N TYR A 4 10.58 -13.67 9.22
CA TYR A 4 9.22 -14.16 8.90
C TYR A 4 9.26 -15.36 7.95
N PHE A 5 10.04 -15.30 6.88
CA PHE A 5 10.10 -16.37 5.88
C PHE A 5 10.57 -17.70 6.46
N ASN A 6 11.49 -17.65 7.44
CA ASN A 6 12.01 -18.83 8.14
C ASN A 6 11.02 -19.45 9.14
N THR A 7 9.91 -18.77 9.46
CA THR A 7 8.83 -19.34 10.30
C THR A 7 7.86 -20.20 9.49
N LEU A 8 7.95 -20.17 8.17
CA LEU A 8 7.05 -20.88 7.27
C LEU A 8 7.57 -22.30 7.01
N ASN A 9 6.65 -23.26 6.87
CA ASN A 9 7.01 -24.56 6.33
C ASN A 9 7.27 -24.47 4.80
N LEU A 10 7.95 -25.48 4.24
CA LEU A 10 8.34 -25.49 2.82
C LEU A 10 7.16 -25.24 1.87
N ARG A 11 5.98 -25.82 2.16
CA ARG A 11 4.78 -25.64 1.32
C ARG A 11 4.32 -24.19 1.31
N GLN A 12 4.32 -23.52 2.47
CA GLN A 12 3.95 -22.11 2.58
C GLN A 12 4.95 -21.19 1.90
N GLN A 13 6.24 -21.50 2.01
CA GLN A 13 7.31 -20.78 1.31
C GLN A 13 7.13 -20.85 -0.21
N LEU A 14 7.00 -22.06 -0.76
CA LEU A 14 6.77 -22.27 -2.20
C LEU A 14 5.50 -21.57 -2.68
N ARG A 15 4.42 -21.62 -1.90
CA ARG A 15 3.17 -20.94 -2.23
C ARG A 15 3.35 -19.43 -2.36
N GLN A 16 4.10 -18.78 -1.45
CA GLN A 16 4.34 -17.34 -1.47
C GLN A 16 5.35 -16.94 -2.56
N LEU A 17 6.42 -17.72 -2.75
CA LEU A 17 7.40 -17.50 -3.83
C LEU A 17 6.77 -17.59 -5.23
N GLY A 18 5.78 -18.46 -5.40
CA GLY A 18 5.06 -18.62 -6.66
C GLY A 18 3.91 -17.64 -6.88
N GLN A 19 3.63 -16.69 -5.96
CA GLN A 19 2.55 -15.71 -6.18
C GLN A 19 3.00 -14.66 -7.20
N CYS A 20 2.67 -14.87 -8.46
CA CYS A 20 2.80 -13.86 -9.50
C CYS A 20 1.74 -14.10 -10.58
N ARG A 21 0.90 -13.09 -10.84
CA ARG A 21 -0.13 -13.13 -11.87
C ARG A 21 -0.33 -11.74 -12.45
N PHE A 22 -0.31 -11.63 -13.77
CA PHE A 22 -0.72 -10.41 -14.46
C PHE A 22 -2.24 -10.27 -14.37
N MET A 23 -2.72 -9.11 -13.93
CA MET A 23 -4.15 -8.86 -13.71
C MET A 23 -4.79 -8.26 -14.96
N ASP A 24 -6.06 -8.61 -15.21
CA ASP A 24 -6.84 -8.00 -16.28
C ASP A 24 -7.37 -6.63 -15.85
N LYS A 25 -7.55 -5.71 -16.81
CA LYS A 25 -8.06 -4.36 -16.54
C LYS A 25 -9.47 -4.39 -15.93
N ALA A 26 -10.29 -5.37 -16.28
CA ALA A 26 -11.65 -5.52 -15.76
C ALA A 26 -11.68 -5.76 -14.23
N GLU A 27 -10.60 -6.30 -13.65
CA GLU A 27 -10.49 -6.50 -12.20
C GLU A 27 -10.48 -5.18 -11.42
N PHE A 28 -10.19 -4.05 -12.08
CA PHE A 28 -10.11 -2.71 -11.48
C PHE A 28 -11.31 -1.83 -11.83
N ALA A 29 -12.44 -2.40 -12.28
CA ALA A 29 -13.63 -1.65 -12.70
C ALA A 29 -14.16 -0.67 -11.62
N ASN A 30 -13.97 -0.99 -10.34
CA ASN A 30 -14.43 -0.14 -9.23
C ASN A 30 -13.42 0.94 -8.82
N GLY A 31 -12.23 0.99 -9.44
CA GLY A 31 -11.18 1.95 -9.13
C GLY A 31 -10.83 1.98 -7.63
N CYS A 32 -10.74 3.19 -7.05
CA CYS A 32 -10.45 3.41 -5.64
C CYS A 32 -11.70 3.43 -4.71
N SER A 33 -12.88 3.08 -5.23
CA SER A 33 -14.16 3.26 -4.51
C SER A 33 -14.20 2.54 -3.16
N PHE A 34 -13.48 1.42 -3.01
CA PHE A 34 -13.42 0.64 -1.76
C PHE A 34 -12.89 1.45 -0.57
N ILE A 35 -12.02 2.42 -0.81
CA ILE A 35 -11.33 3.21 0.23
C ILE A 35 -11.71 4.71 0.20
N LYS A 36 -12.79 5.06 -0.51
CA LYS A 36 -13.12 6.47 -0.82
C LYS A 36 -13.39 7.33 0.41
N ASP A 37 -14.08 6.77 1.39
CA ASP A 37 -14.47 7.50 2.61
C ASP A 37 -13.52 7.24 3.80
N TRP A 38 -12.35 6.65 3.53
CA TRP A 38 -11.37 6.35 4.57
C TRP A 38 -10.44 7.54 4.80
N ASN A 39 -10.03 7.72 6.05
CA ASN A 39 -8.94 8.63 6.40
C ASN A 39 -7.61 7.88 6.25
N ILE A 40 -6.86 8.19 5.20
CA ILE A 40 -5.59 7.52 4.90
C ILE A 40 -4.45 8.39 5.41
N VAL A 41 -3.62 7.83 6.28
CA VAL A 41 -2.47 8.51 6.89
C VAL A 41 -1.19 7.94 6.29
N ILE A 42 -0.42 8.78 5.58
CA ILE A 42 0.90 8.44 5.07
C ILE A 42 1.94 8.83 6.11
N VAL A 43 2.76 7.88 6.55
CA VAL A 43 3.84 8.15 7.51
C VAL A 43 5.10 8.59 6.76
N GLY A 44 5.53 9.82 7.01
CA GLY A 44 6.62 10.47 6.27
C GLY A 44 6.18 11.05 4.91
N CYS A 45 6.88 12.08 4.44
CA CYS A 45 6.61 12.74 3.15
C CYS A 45 7.86 12.80 2.27
N GLY A 46 8.51 11.64 2.09
CA GLY A 46 9.62 11.49 1.14
C GLY A 46 9.13 11.35 -0.31
N ALA A 47 10.02 10.98 -1.22
CA ALA A 47 9.70 10.87 -2.66
C ALA A 47 8.48 9.99 -2.97
N GLN A 48 8.38 8.80 -2.34
CA GLN A 48 7.24 7.91 -2.56
C GLN A 48 5.97 8.42 -1.86
N GLY A 49 6.09 8.83 -0.59
CA GLY A 49 4.95 9.31 0.20
C GLY A 49 4.26 10.49 -0.46
N LEU A 50 5.03 11.49 -0.91
CA LEU A 50 4.50 12.67 -1.59
C LEU A 50 3.80 12.32 -2.89
N ASN A 51 4.49 11.63 -3.81
CA ASN A 51 3.93 11.39 -5.15
C ASN A 51 2.74 10.42 -5.13
N GLN A 52 2.78 9.38 -4.28
CA GLN A 52 1.64 8.48 -4.12
C GLN A 52 0.46 9.20 -3.47
N GLY A 53 0.70 10.02 -2.44
CA GLY A 53 -0.36 10.78 -1.79
C GLY A 53 -1.01 11.81 -2.72
N LEU A 54 -0.24 12.48 -3.59
CA LEU A 54 -0.79 13.36 -4.63
C LEU A 54 -1.70 12.59 -5.59
N ASN A 55 -1.23 11.47 -6.16
CA ASN A 55 -2.05 10.64 -7.06
C ASN A 55 -3.33 10.12 -6.39
N MET A 56 -3.24 9.70 -5.13
CA MET A 56 -4.38 9.20 -4.35
C MET A 56 -5.39 10.30 -4.05
N ARG A 57 -4.92 11.49 -3.66
CA ARG A 57 -5.77 12.66 -3.43
C ARG A 57 -6.47 13.10 -4.71
N ASP A 58 -5.75 13.16 -5.82
CA ASP A 58 -6.31 13.51 -7.13
C ASP A 58 -7.30 12.43 -7.62
N SER A 59 -7.17 11.20 -7.13
CA SER A 59 -8.16 10.11 -7.30
C SER A 59 -9.36 10.20 -6.33
N GLY A 60 -9.47 11.27 -5.53
CA GLY A 60 -10.61 11.53 -4.65
C GLY A 60 -10.53 10.91 -3.25
N LEU A 61 -9.35 10.50 -2.78
CA LEU A 61 -9.14 9.92 -1.45
C LEU A 61 -8.77 10.97 -0.40
N ASN A 62 -9.16 10.75 0.86
CA ASN A 62 -8.78 11.63 1.97
C ASN A 62 -7.40 11.26 2.52
N ILE A 63 -6.39 12.07 2.21
CA ILE A 63 -4.97 11.84 2.56
C ILE A 63 -4.48 12.85 3.61
N SER A 64 -3.78 12.35 4.62
CA SER A 64 -3.03 13.14 5.59
C SER A 64 -1.62 12.59 5.77
N TYR A 65 -0.70 13.40 6.30
CA TYR A 65 0.69 12.99 6.53
C TYR A 65 1.03 13.07 8.01
N ALA A 66 1.59 11.99 8.56
CA ALA A 66 2.14 11.96 9.91
C ALA A 66 3.66 12.15 9.83
N LEU A 67 4.16 13.21 10.47
CA LEU A 67 5.57 13.54 10.57
C LEU A 67 6.01 13.54 12.04
N ARG A 68 7.32 13.49 12.28
CA ARG A 68 7.88 13.80 13.61
C ARG A 68 7.74 15.29 13.88
N ASP A 69 7.60 15.68 15.14
CA ASP A 69 7.48 17.09 15.53
C ASP A 69 8.67 17.94 15.04
N GLU A 70 9.88 17.36 15.02
CA GLU A 70 11.11 18.01 14.53
C GLU A 70 11.19 18.19 13.00
N ALA A 71 10.20 17.71 12.25
CA ALA A 71 10.16 17.75 10.79
C ALA A 71 9.19 18.81 10.21
N ILE A 72 8.63 19.68 11.06
CA ILE A 72 7.70 20.77 10.71
C ILE A 72 8.23 22.10 11.22
#